data_AF-A0A957LAE1-F1
#
_entry.id   AF-A0A957LAE1-F1
#
_cell.length_a   1.000
_cell.length_b   1.000
_cell.length_c   1.000
_cell.angle_alpha   90.00
_cell.angle_beta   90.00
_cell.angle_gamma   90.00
#
_symmetry.space_group_name_H-M   'P 1'
#
loop_
_entity.id
_entity.type
_entity.pdbx_description
1 polymer ?
#
loop_
_entity_poly.entity_id
_entity_poly.type
_entity_poly.pdbx_seq_one_letter_code
_entity_poly.pdbx_strand_id
1 'polypeptide(L)'
;LPVSGMSIMEYLHFDLFFHSWWWIIPHNFFHSLVINGVLIGLGWWLWRKNRPWGIPLFWLAISTQFHTLIDIFTHTSDGPLLFFPLNWSYRFASPISYWESGSYGSLFIIFEYTLDALLLIYLGWIWYQQRQTATT
;
A
#
# COMPACT_ATOMS: atom_id res chain seq x y z
N LEU A 1 -24.52 -6.72 5.67
CA LEU A 1 -25.06 -5.39 6.03
C LEU A 1 -24.28 -4.93 7.26
N PRO A 2 -23.89 -3.65 7.39
CA PRO A 2 -23.18 -3.18 8.57
C PRO A 2 -23.96 -3.56 9.83
N VAL A 3 -23.26 -4.08 10.84
CA VAL A 3 -23.84 -4.31 12.17
C VAL A 3 -24.38 -2.97 12.67
N SER A 4 -25.60 -2.95 13.19
CA SER A 4 -26.34 -1.72 13.50
C SER A 4 -25.51 -0.76 14.36
N GLY A 5 -25.17 0.42 13.80
CA GLY A 5 -24.45 1.49 14.51
C GLY A 5 -23.06 1.82 13.93
N MET A 6 -22.50 0.98 13.06
CA MET A 6 -21.18 1.20 12.45
C MET A 6 -21.29 1.92 11.10
N SER A 7 -20.42 2.89 10.83
CA SER A 7 -20.29 3.50 9.50
C SER A 7 -19.75 2.47 8.50
N ILE A 8 -19.94 2.74 7.19
CA ILE A 8 -19.42 1.85 6.14
C ILE A 8 -17.90 1.68 6.25
N MET A 9 -17.17 2.77 6.54
CA MET A 9 -15.70 2.72 6.61
C MET A 9 -15.22 1.87 7.78
N GLU A 10 -15.84 2.02 8.94
CA GLU A 10 -15.55 1.19 10.11
C GLU A 10 -15.89 -0.28 9.84
N TYR A 11 -16.99 -0.57 9.14
CA TYR A 11 -17.36 -1.95 8.79
C TYR A 11 -16.33 -2.59 7.84
N LEU A 12 -15.85 -1.83 6.85
CA LEU A 12 -14.81 -2.32 5.95
C LEU A 12 -13.48 -2.57 6.67
N HIS A 13 -13.04 -1.64 7.54
CA HIS A 13 -11.71 -1.69 8.17
C HIS A 13 -11.66 -2.55 9.43
N PHE A 14 -12.70 -2.55 10.25
CA PHE A 14 -12.69 -3.21 11.56
C PHE A 14 -13.41 -4.55 11.56
N ASP A 15 -14.23 -4.85 10.55
CA ASP A 15 -14.91 -6.14 10.46
C ASP A 15 -14.44 -6.96 9.25
N LEU A 16 -14.73 -6.50 8.03
CA LEU A 16 -14.44 -7.27 6.82
C LEU A 16 -12.95 -7.57 6.64
N PHE A 17 -12.09 -6.60 6.94
CA PHE A 17 -10.63 -6.74 6.91
C PHE A 17 -10.07 -7.88 7.77
N PHE A 18 -10.73 -8.21 8.88
CA PHE A 18 -10.27 -9.22 9.83
C PHE A 18 -11.01 -10.55 9.73
N HIS A 19 -12.30 -10.53 9.35
CA HIS A 19 -13.16 -11.72 9.48
C HIS A 19 -13.66 -12.27 8.14
N SER A 20 -13.59 -11.50 7.06
CA SER A 20 -14.24 -11.87 5.81
C SER A 20 -13.25 -12.35 4.75
N TRP A 21 -13.28 -13.64 4.44
CA TRP A 21 -12.37 -14.24 3.45
C TRP A 21 -12.45 -13.57 2.06
N TRP A 22 -13.64 -13.17 1.61
CA TRP A 22 -13.81 -12.53 0.29
C TRP A 22 -13.29 -11.09 0.25
N TRP A 23 -13.05 -10.46 1.41
CA TRP A 23 -12.39 -9.16 1.52
C TRP A 23 -10.88 -9.32 1.77
N ILE A 24 -10.52 -10.28 2.63
CA ILE A 24 -9.12 -10.61 2.96
C ILE A 24 -8.33 -11.01 1.72
N ILE A 25 -8.87 -11.87 0.85
CA ILE A 25 -8.15 -12.36 -0.34
C ILE A 25 -7.71 -11.20 -1.26
N PRO A 26 -8.63 -10.38 -1.82
CA PRO A 26 -8.23 -9.32 -2.74
C PRO A 26 -7.39 -8.25 -2.05
N HIS A 27 -7.65 -7.96 -0.78
CA HIS A 27 -6.86 -7.01 -0.01
C HIS A 27 -5.41 -7.49 0.14
N ASN A 28 -5.19 -8.74 0.55
CA ASN A 28 -3.84 -9.24 0.88
C ASN A 28 -3.07 -9.81 -0.32
N PHE A 29 -3.69 -9.92 -1.51
CA PHE A 29 -3.06 -10.54 -2.68
C PHE A 29 -1.72 -9.89 -3.04
N PHE A 30 -1.67 -8.55 -3.09
CA PHE A 30 -0.45 -7.78 -3.37
C PHE A 30 0.31 -7.33 -2.11
N HIS A 31 -0.17 -7.69 -0.92
CA HIS A 31 0.46 -7.39 0.37
C HIS A 31 1.04 -8.64 1.04
N SER A 32 1.25 -9.71 0.26
CA SER A 32 1.82 -10.97 0.73
C SER A 32 3.22 -11.18 0.15
N LEU A 33 4.19 -11.46 1.03
CA LEU A 33 5.55 -11.85 0.66
C LEU A 33 5.55 -13.17 -0.15
N VAL A 34 4.62 -14.08 0.17
CA VAL A 34 4.52 -15.39 -0.48
C VAL A 34 3.96 -15.26 -1.90
N ILE A 35 2.82 -14.58 -2.06
CA ILE A 35 2.19 -14.42 -3.38
C ILE A 35 3.10 -13.59 -4.28
N ASN A 36 3.58 -12.44 -3.80
CA ASN A 36 4.47 -11.60 -4.60
C ASN A 36 5.76 -12.34 -4.98
N GLY A 37 6.36 -13.13 -4.06
CA GLY A 37 7.51 -13.99 -4.37
C GLY A 37 7.24 -15.00 -5.50
N VAL A 38 6.07 -15.66 -5.48
CA VAL A 38 5.66 -16.57 -6.56
C VAL A 38 5.46 -15.81 -7.87
N LEU A 39 4.83 -14.63 -7.85
CA LEU A 39 4.60 -13.81 -9.05
C LEU A 39 5.91 -13.27 -9.63
N ILE A 40 6.89 -12.93 -8.80
CA ILE A 40 8.25 -12.56 -9.23
C ILE A 40 8.88 -13.74 -9.98
N GLY A 41 8.85 -14.94 -9.39
CA GLY A 41 9.39 -16.15 -10.01
C GLY A 41 8.71 -16.49 -11.34
N LEU A 42 7.38 -16.38 -11.38
CA LEU A 42 6.57 -16.61 -12.58
C LEU A 42 6.85 -15.56 -13.66
N GLY A 43 6.87 -14.28 -13.31
CA GLY A 43 7.18 -13.18 -14.22
C GLY A 43 8.59 -13.31 -14.82
N TRP A 44 9.58 -13.64 -13.98
CA TRP A 44 10.95 -13.91 -14.43
C TRP A 44 11.01 -15.10 -15.37
N TRP A 45 10.36 -16.23 -15.03
CA TRP A 45 10.33 -17.41 -15.89
C TRP A 45 9.67 -17.13 -17.26
N LEU A 46 8.54 -16.43 -17.27
CA LEU A 46 7.83 -16.03 -18.49
C LEU A 46 8.67 -15.07 -19.34
N TRP A 47 9.39 -14.15 -18.70
CA TRP A 47 10.33 -13.25 -19.37
C TRP A 47 11.45 -14.06 -20.04
N ARG A 48 12.06 -15.02 -19.34
CA ARG A 48 13.09 -15.91 -19.91
C ARG A 48 12.56 -16.78 -21.06
N LYS A 49 11.25 -17.01 -21.14
CA LYS A 49 10.56 -17.70 -22.25
C LYS A 49 10.09 -16.76 -23.36
N ASN A 50 10.52 -15.50 -23.38
CA ASN A 50 10.12 -14.48 -24.35
C ASN A 50 8.60 -14.29 -24.44
N ARG A 51 7.87 -14.49 -23.33
CA ARG A 51 6.44 -14.19 -23.27
C ARG A 51 6.25 -12.70 -22.99
N PRO A 52 5.41 -11.99 -23.77
CA PRO A 52 5.31 -10.52 -23.69
C PRO A 52 4.84 -10.03 -22.31
N TRP A 53 4.06 -10.84 -21.60
CA TRP A 53 3.54 -10.52 -20.26
C TRP A 53 4.52 -10.78 -19.12
N GLY A 54 5.66 -11.42 -19.37
CA GLY A 54 6.63 -11.75 -18.33
C GLY A 54 7.27 -10.51 -17.69
N ILE A 55 7.68 -9.53 -18.50
CA ILE A 55 8.30 -8.29 -18.02
C ILE A 55 7.32 -7.45 -17.18
N PRO A 56 6.09 -7.14 -17.65
CA PRO A 56 5.12 -6.42 -16.84
C PRO A 56 4.79 -7.13 -15.52
N LEU A 57 4.57 -8.45 -15.55
CA LEU A 57 4.27 -9.21 -14.34
C LEU A 57 5.43 -9.17 -13.33
N PHE A 58 6.66 -9.34 -13.81
CA PHE A 58 7.85 -9.28 -12.98
C PHE A 58 7.97 -7.92 -12.27
N TRP A 59 7.85 -6.82 -13.00
CA TRP A 59 7.98 -5.48 -12.41
C TRP A 59 6.80 -5.10 -11.52
N LEU A 60 5.57 -5.51 -11.86
CA LEU A 60 4.43 -5.38 -10.96
C LEU A 60 4.71 -6.09 -9.63
N ALA A 61 5.14 -7.35 -9.69
CA ALA A 61 5.37 -8.16 -8.49
C ALA A 61 6.55 -7.64 -7.66
N ILE A 62 7.62 -7.12 -8.29
CA ILE A 62 8.71 -6.44 -7.58
C ILE A 62 8.22 -5.17 -6.89
N SER A 63 7.37 -4.39 -7.55
CA SER A 63 6.78 -3.17 -6.97
C SER A 63 5.91 -3.48 -5.75
N THR A 64 5.01 -4.45 -5.87
CA THR A 64 4.12 -4.85 -4.76
C THR A 64 4.89 -5.53 -3.63
N GLN A 65 5.96 -6.28 -3.95
CA GLN A 65 6.88 -6.83 -2.95
C GLN A 65 7.58 -5.73 -2.16
N PHE A 66 8.09 -4.70 -2.85
CA PHE A 66 8.73 -3.56 -2.21
C PHE A 66 7.74 -2.77 -1.33
N HIS A 67 6.51 -2.55 -1.81
CA HIS A 67 5.43 -1.98 -1.03
C HIS A 67 5.16 -2.80 0.25
N THR A 68 5.02 -4.12 0.12
CA THR A 68 4.82 -5.02 1.28
C THR A 68 5.97 -4.92 2.29
N LEU A 69 7.21 -4.72 1.82
CA LEU A 69 8.35 -4.53 2.72
C LEU A 69 8.27 -3.19 3.48
N ILE A 70 7.75 -2.14 2.86
CA ILE A 70 7.49 -0.86 3.55
C ILE A 70 6.41 -1.07 4.61
N ASP A 71 5.34 -1.83 4.30
CA ASP A 71 4.23 -2.09 5.22
C ASP A 71 4.67 -2.71 6.55
N ILE A 72 5.74 -3.53 6.52
CA ILE A 72 6.35 -4.11 7.74
C ILE A 72 6.80 -3.01 8.71
N PHE A 73 7.20 -1.84 8.22
CA PHE A 73 7.69 -0.75 9.06
C PHE A 73 6.63 0.30 9.38
N THR A 74 5.51 0.31 8.66
CA THR A 74 4.52 1.39 8.70
C THR A 74 3.20 0.98 9.35
N HIS A 75 3.00 -0.29 9.68
CA HIS A 75 1.75 -0.77 10.30
C HIS A 75 1.96 -1.46 11.65
N THR A 76 1.19 -1.04 12.66
CA THR A 76 1.22 -1.63 14.00
C THR A 76 0.02 -2.57 14.21
N SER A 77 -1.21 -2.05 14.20
CA SER A 77 -2.43 -2.84 14.45
C SER A 77 -3.20 -3.23 13.18
N ASP A 78 -2.97 -2.52 12.09
CA ASP A 78 -3.69 -2.61 10.81
C ASP A 78 -2.86 -3.25 9.69
N GLY A 79 -1.74 -3.91 10.03
CA GLY A 79 -0.82 -4.47 9.03
C GLY A 79 -1.41 -5.64 8.24
N PRO A 80 -1.00 -5.86 6.97
CA PRO A 80 -1.48 -6.95 6.13
C PRO A 80 -0.98 -8.34 6.57
N LEU A 81 -1.57 -9.39 6.00
CA LEU A 81 -1.17 -10.77 6.19
C LEU A 81 0.06 -11.12 5.34
N LEU A 82 1.25 -10.87 5.88
CA LEU A 82 2.53 -11.03 5.17
C LEU A 82 2.76 -12.43 4.58
N PHE A 83 2.24 -13.46 5.22
CA PHE A 83 2.44 -14.86 4.81
C PHE A 83 1.19 -15.48 4.17
N PHE A 84 0.18 -14.69 3.82
CA PHE A 84 -0.99 -15.19 3.10
C PHE A 84 -0.60 -15.86 1.76
N PRO A 85 -1.16 -17.00 1.34
CA PRO A 85 -2.24 -17.75 1.97
C PRO A 85 -1.75 -18.86 2.91
N LEU A 86 -0.44 -18.95 3.22
CA LEU A 86 0.10 -19.96 4.12
C LEU A 86 -0.29 -19.70 5.58
N ASN A 87 -0.48 -18.43 5.94
CA ASN A 87 -0.98 -18.02 7.25
C ASN A 87 -2.04 -16.92 7.09
N TRP A 88 -3.21 -17.13 7.70
CA TRP A 88 -4.38 -16.25 7.61
C TRP A 88 -4.59 -15.34 8.82
N SER A 89 -3.72 -15.43 9.84
CA SER A 89 -3.84 -14.65 11.07
C SER A 89 -2.59 -13.83 11.40
N TYR A 90 -1.43 -14.20 10.87
CA TYR A 90 -0.19 -13.49 11.17
C TYR A 90 -0.13 -12.13 10.47
N ARG A 91 -0.14 -11.07 11.29
CA ARG A 91 0.12 -9.68 10.93
C ARG A 91 1.29 -9.21 11.76
N PHE A 92 2.28 -8.60 11.13
CA PHE A 92 3.42 -8.06 11.87
C PHE A 92 3.03 -6.74 12.51
N ALA A 93 3.26 -6.62 13.82
CA ALA A 93 3.02 -5.39 14.55
C ALA A 93 4.32 -4.59 14.63
N SER A 94 4.50 -3.64 13.70
CA SER A 94 5.63 -2.72 13.71
C SER A 94 5.61 -1.84 14.97
N PRO A 95 6.77 -1.50 15.56
CA PRO A 95 6.83 -0.46 16.59
C PRO A 95 6.58 0.95 16.05
N ILE A 96 6.57 1.13 14.72
CA ILE A 96 6.34 2.40 14.04
C ILE A 96 5.08 2.26 13.18
N SER A 97 4.19 3.25 13.26
CA SER A 97 3.03 3.39 12.40
C SER A 97 2.94 4.83 11.90
N TYR A 98 2.52 5.01 10.64
CA TYR A 98 2.26 6.35 10.09
C TYR A 98 0.85 6.86 10.46
N TRP A 99 -0.04 5.98 10.92
CA TRP A 99 -1.41 6.34 11.32
C TRP A 99 -1.59 6.41 12.83
N GLU A 100 -1.02 5.47 13.58
CA GLU A 100 -1.27 5.39 15.02
C GLU A 100 -0.43 6.42 15.77
N SER A 101 -1.10 7.37 16.44
CA SER A 101 -0.45 8.43 17.22
C SER A 101 0.48 7.88 18.32
N GLY A 102 0.13 6.72 18.89
CA GLY A 102 0.94 6.02 19.89
C GLY A 102 2.24 5.42 19.36
N SER A 103 2.39 5.30 18.03
CA SER A 103 3.53 4.67 17.36
C SER A 103 4.17 5.61 16.32
N TYR A 104 4.34 6.90 16.67
CA TYR A 104 4.92 7.96 15.82
C TYR A 104 4.03 8.48 14.67
N GLY A 105 2.78 8.03 14.56
CA GLY A 105 1.87 8.48 13.49
C GLY A 105 1.65 9.98 13.47
N SER A 106 1.62 10.64 14.63
CA SER A 106 1.50 12.11 14.70
C SER A 106 2.67 12.85 14.06
N LEU A 107 3.90 12.32 14.15
CA LEU A 107 5.06 12.92 13.48
C LEU A 107 4.98 12.72 11.98
N PHE A 108 4.56 11.53 11.53
CA PHE A 108 4.36 11.23 10.11
C PHE A 108 3.30 12.11 9.48
N ILE A 109 2.16 12.32 10.14
CA ILE A 109 1.08 13.22 9.66
C ILE A 109 1.61 14.65 9.47
N ILE A 110 2.38 15.18 10.43
CA ILE A 110 2.96 16.53 10.32
C ILE A 110 3.93 16.60 9.14
N PHE A 111 4.81 15.60 9.03
CA PHE A 111 5.76 15.51 7.93
C PHE A 111 5.05 15.43 6.57
N GLU A 112 4.05 14.56 6.44
CA GLU A 112 3.27 14.34 5.22
C GLU A 112 2.54 15.61 4.79
N TYR A 113 1.80 16.26 5.68
CA TYR A 113 1.12 17.52 5.37
C TYR A 113 2.09 18.65 5.03
N THR A 114 3.26 18.69 5.67
CA THR A 114 4.29 19.69 5.33
C THR A 114 4.84 19.43 3.94
N LEU A 115 5.15 18.17 3.61
CA LEU A 115 5.66 17.78 2.29
C LEU A 115 4.64 18.09 1.19
N ASP A 116 3.38 17.73 1.39
CA ASP A 116 2.30 17.98 0.44
C ASP A 116 2.08 19.47 0.21
N ALA A 117 2.08 20.28 1.28
CA ALA A 117 1.97 21.72 1.16
C ALA A 117 3.13 22.32 0.34
N LEU A 118 4.37 21.87 0.60
CA LEU A 118 5.54 22.32 -0.16
C LEU A 118 5.46 21.91 -1.64
N LEU A 119 5.00 20.69 -1.93
CA LEU A 119 4.79 20.21 -3.30
C LEU A 119 3.75 21.03 -4.05
N LEU A 120 2.62 21.33 -3.40
CA LEU A 120 1.56 22.17 -3.99
C LEU A 120 2.05 23.60 -4.27
N ILE A 121 2.82 24.19 -3.35
CA ILE A 121 3.44 25.51 -3.55
C ILE A 121 4.41 25.46 -4.74
N TYR A 122 5.28 24.45 -4.79
CA TYR A 122 6.25 24.28 -5.87
C TYR A 122 5.59 24.12 -7.24
N LEU A 123 4.58 23.26 -7.34
CA LEU A 123 3.83 23.03 -8.58
C LEU A 123 3.04 24.28 -8.99
N GLY A 124 2.41 24.97 -8.04
CA GLY A 124 1.72 26.23 -8.27
C GLY A 124 2.66 27.33 -8.78
N TRP A 125 3.88 27.40 -8.23
CA TRP A 125 4.91 28.32 -8.70
C TRP A 125 5.34 28.03 -10.15
N ILE A 126 5.62 26.77 -10.48
CA ILE A 126 5.97 26.37 -11.85
C ILE A 126 4.85 26.75 -12.83
N TRP A 127 3.61 26.43 -12.46
CA TRP A 127 2.44 26.74 -13.29
C TRP A 127 2.27 28.25 -13.51
N TYR A 128 2.49 29.06 -12.48
CA TYR A 128 2.44 30.52 -12.57
C TYR A 128 3.51 31.08 -13.52
N GLN A 129 4.73 30.57 -13.45
CA GLN A 129 5.83 30.96 -14.35
C GLN A 129 5.50 30.64 -15.81
N GLN A 130 4.99 29.43 -16.09
CA GLN A 130 4.60 29.02 -17.45
C GLN A 130 3.52 29.90 -18.05
N ARG A 131 2.56 30.37 -17.23
CA ARG A 131 1.50 31.28 -17.70
C ARG A 131 2.03 32.66 -18.11
N GLN A 132 2.98 33.20 -17.36
CA GLN A 132 3.56 34.50 -17.69
C GLN A 132 4.32 34.47 -19.02
N THR A 133 5.10 33.40 -19.26
CA THR A 133 5.84 33.22 -20.53
C THR A 133 4.93 32.97 -21.74
N ALA A 134 3.71 32.48 -21.53
CA ALA A 134 2.76 32.24 -22.62
C ALA A 134 1.98 33.51 -23.03
N THR A 135 1.98 34.54 -22.18
CA THR A 135 1.29 35.82 -22.43
C THR A 135 2.20 36.92 -23.00
N THR A 136 3.52 36.68 -23.07
CA THR A 136 4.53 37.55 -23.69
C THR A 136 4.91 37.04 -25.07
#